data_AF-A0A521URV6-F1
#
_entry.id   AF-A0A521URV6-F1
#
_cell.length_a   1.000
_cell.length_b   1.000
_cell.length_c   1.000
_cell.angle_alpha   90.00
_cell.angle_beta   90.00
_cell.angle_gamma   90.00
#
_symmetry.space_group_name_H-M   'P 1'
#
loop_
_entity.id
_entity.type
_entity.pdbx_description
1 polymer ?
#
loop_
_entity_poly.entity_id
_entity_poly.type
_entity_poly.pdbx_seq_one_letter_code
_entity_poly.pdbx_strand_id
1 'polypeptide(L)'
;MNYPKGLFQSWEIAIAKKYVRQFRSTCQCLGRDFEDDLVDECLKHWFSQRDTVKPEEEEKRRAYMVTIVRNYLCNIVEGRRTKKRNEYYQAVSLNQFLEENPNSSILAQYPTDEVQLPDLRVKLTNIFQRLNPQQKKVFQALQDGDLSVTAISVRLKVHRATVHNEIKRMREIFESEGLREYLP
;
A
#
# COMPACT_ATOMS: atom_id res chain seq x y z
N MET A 1 -9.82 -27.34 -0.84
CA MET A 1 -10.82 -27.27 -1.95
C MET A 1 -11.91 -28.34 -1.90
N ASN A 2 -13.18 -27.94 -1.97
CA ASN A 2 -14.33 -28.84 -2.10
C ASN A 2 -15.12 -28.47 -3.36
N TYR A 3 -14.86 -29.16 -4.47
CA TYR A 3 -15.65 -29.00 -5.70
C TYR A 3 -16.99 -29.72 -5.56
N PRO A 4 -18.06 -29.23 -6.22
CA PRO A 4 -19.30 -29.99 -6.35
C PRO A 4 -18.98 -31.39 -6.89
N LYS A 5 -19.47 -32.44 -6.21
CA LYS A 5 -19.21 -33.83 -6.60
C LYS A 5 -19.56 -34.04 -8.06
N GLY A 6 -18.60 -34.49 -8.87
CA GLY A 6 -18.78 -34.82 -10.29
C GLY A 6 -18.45 -33.71 -11.29
N LEU A 7 -18.07 -32.50 -10.85
CA LEU A 7 -17.71 -31.41 -11.77
C LEU A 7 -16.42 -31.69 -12.56
N PHE A 8 -15.44 -32.29 -11.87
CA PHE A 8 -14.14 -32.67 -12.41
C PHE A 8 -13.83 -34.13 -12.08
N GLN A 9 -13.15 -34.80 -13.00
CA GLN A 9 -12.63 -36.15 -12.82
C GLN A 9 -11.37 -36.11 -11.95
N SER A 10 -11.09 -37.22 -11.26
CA SER A 10 -9.96 -37.30 -10.32
C SER A 10 -8.60 -37.04 -11.01
N TRP A 11 -8.46 -37.45 -12.27
CA TRP A 11 -7.24 -37.20 -13.03
C TRP A 11 -7.07 -35.72 -13.42
N GLU A 12 -8.16 -34.97 -13.65
CA GLU A 12 -8.09 -33.54 -13.98
C GLU A 12 -7.52 -32.74 -12.79
N ILE A 13 -8.04 -33.02 -11.60
CA ILE A 13 -7.55 -32.42 -10.35
C ILE A 13 -6.10 -32.81 -10.09
N ALA A 14 -5.74 -34.08 -10.31
CA ALA A 14 -4.38 -34.57 -10.11
C ALA A 14 -3.37 -33.90 -11.06
N ILE A 15 -3.73 -33.71 -12.34
CA ILE A 15 -2.90 -33.00 -13.31
C ILE A 15 -2.71 -31.55 -12.88
N ALA A 16 -3.79 -30.82 -12.60
CA ALA A 16 -3.71 -29.42 -12.18
C ALA A 16 -2.80 -29.25 -10.94
N LYS A 17 -3.02 -30.05 -9.89
CA LYS A 17 -2.18 -30.04 -8.68
C LYS A 17 -0.71 -30.34 -8.97
N LYS A 18 -0.43 -31.35 -9.80
CA LYS A 18 0.94 -31.74 -10.15
C LYS A 18 1.68 -30.57 -10.81
N TYR A 19 1.08 -29.95 -11.82
CA TYR A 19 1.72 -28.86 -12.57
C TYR A 19 1.81 -27.57 -11.77
N VAL A 20 0.80 -27.23 -10.96
CA VAL A 20 0.87 -26.08 -10.04
C VAL A 20 2.03 -26.25 -9.06
N ARG A 21 2.17 -27.42 -8.42
CA ARG A 21 3.30 -27.69 -7.51
C ARG A 21 4.64 -27.59 -8.21
N GLN A 22 4.75 -28.17 -9.41
CA GLN A 22 5.97 -28.09 -10.20
C GLN A 22 6.33 -26.63 -10.53
N PHE A 23 5.38 -25.84 -11.05
CA PHE A 23 5.61 -24.45 -11.38
C PHE A 23 5.93 -23.59 -10.15
N ARG A 24 5.30 -23.84 -9.00
CA ARG A 24 5.64 -23.14 -7.75
C ARG A 24 7.06 -23.44 -7.26
N SER A 25 7.54 -24.67 -7.46
CA SER A 25 8.93 -25.02 -7.12
C SER A 25 9.97 -24.37 -8.04
N THR A 26 9.60 -24.09 -9.30
CA THR A 26 10.52 -23.51 -10.30
C THR A 26 10.42 -21.98 -10.38
N CYS A 27 9.24 -21.40 -10.14
CA CYS A 27 8.99 -19.97 -10.29
C CYS A 27 8.59 -19.32 -8.96
N GLN A 28 9.53 -18.59 -8.36
CA GLN A 28 9.33 -17.88 -7.08
C GLN A 28 8.16 -16.88 -7.12
N CYS A 29 7.84 -16.33 -8.29
CA CYS A 29 6.72 -15.39 -8.47
C CYS A 29 5.32 -16.01 -8.25
N LEU A 30 5.21 -17.35 -8.28
CA LEU A 30 3.99 -18.10 -7.95
C LEU A 30 4.00 -18.64 -6.51
N GLY A 31 5.12 -18.50 -5.79
CA GLY A 31 5.24 -18.96 -4.41
C GLY A 31 4.30 -18.23 -3.45
N ARG A 32 3.95 -16.98 -3.77
CA ARG A 32 3.04 -16.13 -2.99
C ARG A 32 1.56 -16.46 -3.13
N ASP A 33 1.16 -17.18 -4.18
CA ASP A 33 -0.25 -17.58 -4.32
C ASP A 33 -0.53 -18.85 -3.51
N PHE A 34 -1.78 -18.97 -3.05
CA PHE A 34 -2.25 -20.21 -2.47
C PHE A 34 -2.31 -21.30 -3.54
N GLU A 35 -1.81 -22.50 -3.22
CA GLU A 35 -1.81 -23.64 -4.13
C GLU A 35 -3.21 -23.93 -4.66
N ASP A 36 -4.18 -23.91 -3.75
CA ASP A 36 -5.58 -24.12 -4.06
C ASP A 36 -6.04 -23.07 -5.09
N ASP A 37 -5.85 -21.77 -4.88
CA ASP A 37 -6.30 -20.74 -5.82
C ASP A 37 -5.77 -20.94 -7.26
N LEU A 38 -4.49 -21.29 -7.40
CA LEU A 38 -3.90 -21.58 -8.72
C LEU A 38 -4.49 -22.84 -9.37
N VAL A 39 -4.77 -23.87 -8.57
CA VAL A 39 -5.46 -25.08 -9.04
C VAL A 39 -6.87 -24.73 -9.52
N ASP A 40 -7.56 -23.87 -8.80
CA ASP A 40 -8.90 -23.39 -9.16
C ASP A 40 -8.91 -22.65 -10.49
N GLU A 41 -7.98 -21.72 -10.67
CA GLU A 41 -7.84 -20.95 -11.91
C GLU A 41 -7.51 -21.87 -13.09
N CYS A 42 -6.60 -22.83 -12.89
CA CYS A 42 -6.27 -23.83 -13.92
C CYS A 42 -7.49 -24.69 -14.31
N LEU A 43 -8.27 -25.15 -13.32
CA LEU A 43 -9.46 -25.97 -13.57
C LEU A 43 -10.60 -25.17 -14.21
N LYS A 44 -10.79 -23.90 -13.82
CA LYS A 44 -11.74 -22.98 -14.48
C LYS A 44 -11.34 -22.75 -15.93
N HIS A 45 -10.06 -22.52 -16.20
CA HIS A 45 -9.56 -22.32 -17.57
C HIS A 45 -9.70 -23.58 -18.43
N TRP A 46 -9.42 -24.76 -17.85
CA TRP A 46 -9.67 -26.05 -18.49
C TRP A 46 -11.15 -26.28 -18.78
N PHE A 47 -12.03 -26.01 -17.82
CA PHE A 47 -13.48 -26.16 -17.98
C PHE A 47 -14.01 -25.37 -19.18
N SER A 48 -13.53 -24.14 -19.38
CA SER A 48 -13.91 -23.31 -20.53
C SER A 48 -13.41 -23.83 -21.89
N GLN A 49 -12.41 -24.71 -21.92
CA GLN A 49 -11.79 -25.22 -23.15
C GLN A 49 -12.04 -26.70 -23.42
N ARG A 50 -12.46 -27.49 -22.42
CA ARG A 50 -12.67 -28.93 -22.60
C ARG A 50 -13.82 -29.26 -23.55
N ASP A 51 -14.74 -28.32 -23.74
CA ASP A 51 -15.90 -28.50 -24.63
C ASP A 51 -15.61 -28.08 -26.08
N THR A 52 -14.54 -27.33 -26.34
CA THR A 52 -14.20 -26.84 -27.69
C THR A 52 -13.47 -27.88 -28.53
N VAL A 53 -12.71 -28.76 -27.88
CA VAL A 53 -11.99 -29.85 -28.53
C VAL A 53 -12.27 -31.10 -27.72
N LYS A 54 -13.00 -32.06 -28.32
CA LYS A 54 -13.28 -33.37 -27.73
C LYS A 54 -12.41 -34.44 -28.40
N PRO A 55 -11.17 -34.67 -27.95
CA PRO A 55 -10.44 -35.86 -28.35
C PRO A 55 -11.26 -37.10 -27.96
N GLU A 56 -11.37 -38.07 -28.85
CA GLU A 56 -12.11 -39.32 -28.58
C GLU A 56 -11.40 -40.17 -27.52
N GLU A 57 -10.06 -40.16 -27.50
CA GLU A 57 -9.24 -40.92 -26.55
C GLU A 57 -8.95 -40.14 -25.27
N GLU A 58 -9.04 -40.82 -24.13
CA GLU A 58 -8.76 -40.25 -22.81
C GLU A 58 -7.28 -39.81 -22.66
N GLU A 59 -6.34 -40.54 -23.26
CA GLU A 59 -4.92 -40.16 -23.26
C GLU A 59 -4.67 -38.84 -23.99
N LYS A 60 -5.33 -38.65 -25.13
CA LYS A 60 -5.29 -37.39 -25.89
C LYS A 60 -5.92 -36.24 -25.11
N ARG A 61 -7.00 -36.50 -24.35
CA ARG A 61 -7.59 -35.49 -23.42
C ARG A 61 -6.64 -35.09 -22.31
N ARG A 62 -5.93 -36.06 -21.71
CA ARG A 62 -4.93 -35.78 -20.67
C ARG A 62 -3.78 -34.95 -21.23
N ALA A 63 -3.23 -35.32 -22.39
CA ALA A 63 -2.16 -34.56 -23.05
C ALA A 63 -2.61 -33.13 -23.43
N TYR A 64 -3.85 -32.99 -23.90
CA TYR A 64 -4.45 -31.70 -24.22
C TYR A 64 -4.61 -30.82 -22.98
N MET A 65 -5.15 -31.37 -21.89
CA MET A 65 -5.27 -30.66 -20.61
C MET A 65 -3.90 -30.22 -20.09
N VAL A 66 -2.88 -31.08 -20.14
CA VAL A 66 -1.51 -30.74 -19.74
C VAL A 66 -1.00 -29.52 -20.51
N THR A 67 -1.27 -29.49 -21.82
CA THR A 67 -0.84 -28.38 -22.69
C THR A 67 -1.55 -27.08 -22.30
N ILE A 68 -2.86 -27.12 -22.06
CA ILE A 68 -3.64 -25.96 -21.62
C ILE A 68 -3.16 -25.44 -20.27
N VAL A 69 -3.04 -26.32 -19.27
CA VAL A 69 -2.62 -25.95 -17.92
C VAL A 69 -1.22 -25.34 -17.95
N ARG A 70 -0.29 -25.95 -18.71
CA ARG A 70 1.07 -25.42 -18.86
C ARG A 70 1.08 -24.04 -19.52
N ASN A 71 0.36 -23.88 -20.63
CA ASN A 71 0.30 -22.61 -21.34
C ASN A 71 -0.32 -21.51 -20.47
N TYR A 72 -1.36 -21.84 -19.72
CA TYR A 72 -1.99 -20.92 -18.79
C TYR A 72 -1.05 -20.48 -17.67
N LEU A 73 -0.36 -21.42 -17.03
CA LEU A 73 0.64 -21.10 -16.00
C LEU A 73 1.80 -20.27 -16.57
N CYS A 74 2.28 -20.58 -17.78
CA CYS A 74 3.27 -19.75 -18.46
C CYS A 74 2.75 -18.32 -18.71
N ASN A 75 1.51 -18.16 -19.17
CA ASN A 75 0.90 -16.84 -19.37
C ASN A 75 0.77 -16.05 -18.07
N ILE A 76 0.44 -16.70 -16.95
CA ILE A 76 0.44 -16.06 -15.63
C ILE A 76 1.85 -15.57 -15.27
N VAL A 77 2.86 -16.42 -15.44
CA VAL A 77 4.26 -16.07 -15.16
C VAL A 77 4.73 -14.90 -16.01
N GLU A 78 4.50 -14.95 -17.32
CA GLU A 78 4.87 -13.90 -18.27
C GLU A 78 4.13 -12.58 -17.99
N GLY A 79 2.82 -12.66 -17.68
CA GLY A 79 2.03 -11.50 -17.28
C GLY A 79 2.52 -10.83 -15.99
N ARG A 80 3.06 -11.61 -15.05
CA ARG A 80 3.67 -11.11 -13.80
C ARG A 80 5.07 -10.54 -14.00
N ARG A 81 5.85 -11.09 -14.94
CA ARG A 81 7.18 -10.58 -15.32
C ARG A 81 7.12 -9.28 -16.13
N THR A 82 6.10 -9.13 -16.99
CA THR A 82 6.02 -8.02 -17.96
C THR A 82 5.43 -6.75 -17.38
N LYS A 83 4.50 -6.84 -16.41
CA LYS A 83 4.02 -5.64 -15.72
C LYS A 83 5.16 -5.11 -14.84
N LYS A 84 5.40 -3.79 -14.84
CA LYS A 84 6.31 -3.02 -13.93
C LYS A 84 6.13 -3.27 -12.41
N ARG A 85 5.35 -4.29 -12.02
CA ARG A 85 5.21 -4.89 -10.69
C ARG A 85 6.20 -6.04 -10.44
N ASN A 86 7.31 -6.11 -11.17
CA ASN A 86 8.36 -7.10 -10.89
C ASN A 86 8.91 -6.92 -9.45
N GLU A 87 8.98 -5.68 -8.97
CA GLU A 87 9.37 -5.36 -7.58
C GLU A 87 8.45 -6.01 -6.54
N TYR A 88 7.13 -6.06 -6.75
CA TYR A 88 6.22 -6.67 -5.77
C TYR A 88 6.43 -8.18 -5.66
N TYR A 89 6.68 -8.89 -6.77
CA TYR A 89 6.85 -10.35 -6.78
C TYR A 89 8.28 -10.79 -6.48
N GLN A 90 9.27 -9.92 -6.65
CA GLN A 90 10.66 -10.13 -6.24
C GLN A 90 10.97 -9.60 -4.84
N ALA A 91 10.11 -8.74 -4.27
CA ALA A 91 10.30 -8.25 -2.91
C ALA A 91 10.40 -9.42 -1.93
N VAL A 92 11.30 -9.29 -0.97
CA VAL A 92 11.38 -10.21 0.17
C VAL A 92 10.33 -9.78 1.20
N SER A 93 9.75 -10.74 1.93
CA SER A 93 8.85 -10.41 3.03
C SER A 93 9.60 -9.58 4.07
N LEU A 94 8.96 -8.54 4.61
CA LEU A 94 9.59 -7.69 5.64
C LEU A 94 9.99 -8.52 6.87
N ASN A 95 9.17 -9.50 7.25
CA ASN A 95 9.47 -10.41 8.35
C ASN A 95 10.69 -11.28 8.05
N GLN A 96 10.79 -11.83 6.83
CA GLN A 96 11.94 -12.63 6.42
C GLN A 96 13.22 -11.78 6.42
N PHE A 97 13.14 -10.54 5.94
CA PHE A 97 14.28 -9.62 5.98
C PHE A 97 14.71 -9.29 7.40
N LEU A 98 13.77 -9.06 8.33
CA LEU A 98 14.05 -8.81 9.75
C LEU A 98 14.63 -10.03 10.46
N GLU A 99 14.20 -11.25 10.10
CA GLU A 99 14.78 -12.50 10.61
C GLU A 99 16.23 -12.70 10.13
N GLU A 100 16.49 -12.45 8.84
CA GLU A 100 17.83 -12.55 8.25
C GLU A 100 18.75 -11.39 8.68
N ASN A 101 18.17 -10.24 9.03
CA ASN A 101 18.89 -9.03 9.40
C ASN A 101 18.29 -8.41 10.68
N PRO A 102 18.46 -9.03 11.86
CA PRO A 102 17.81 -8.59 13.11
C PRO A 102 18.24 -7.19 13.57
N ASN A 103 19.41 -6.72 13.12
CA ASN A 103 19.93 -5.38 13.39
C ASN A 103 19.67 -4.39 12.25
N SER A 104 18.99 -4.80 11.18
CA SER A 104 18.62 -3.88 10.09
C SER A 104 17.43 -3.04 10.53
N SER A 105 17.72 -1.85 11.01
CA SER A 105 16.68 -0.86 11.22
C SER A 105 16.30 -0.26 9.86
N ILE A 106 15.43 -0.93 9.11
CA ILE A 106 14.78 -0.34 7.91
C ILE A 106 14.06 0.96 8.31
N LEU A 107 13.55 1.02 9.54
CA LEU A 107 12.94 2.22 10.13
C LEU A 107 13.96 3.33 10.43
N ALA A 108 15.26 3.05 10.55
CA ALA A 108 16.31 4.07 10.70
C ALA A 108 16.84 4.61 9.36
N GLN A 109 16.35 4.11 8.22
CA GLN A 109 16.69 4.62 6.89
C GLN A 109 15.70 5.65 6.35
N TYR A 110 14.62 5.93 7.07
CA TYR A 110 14.08 7.27 6.95
C TYR A 110 15.22 8.21 7.39
N PRO A 111 15.52 9.29 6.65
CA PRO A 111 15.97 10.46 7.35
C PRO A 111 14.82 10.72 8.32
N THR A 112 15.00 10.26 9.56
CA THR A 112 14.64 11.13 10.64
C THR A 112 15.50 12.34 10.31
N ASP A 113 14.93 13.28 9.56
CA ASP A 113 15.01 14.64 10.04
C ASP A 113 14.70 14.45 11.52
N GLU A 114 15.77 14.39 12.32
CA GLU A 114 15.72 14.81 13.70
C GLU A 114 15.29 16.29 13.59
N VAL A 115 14.03 16.48 13.21
CA VAL A 115 13.16 17.52 13.67
C VAL A 115 13.48 17.51 15.14
N GLN A 116 14.31 18.48 15.52
CA GLN A 116 14.82 18.65 16.86
C GLN A 116 13.59 18.90 17.73
N LEU A 117 12.83 17.86 18.03
CA LEU A 117 11.56 17.89 18.75
C LEU A 117 11.70 18.60 20.08
N PRO A 118 12.84 18.48 20.81
CA PRO A 118 13.12 19.33 21.95
C PRO A 118 13.25 20.82 21.58
N ASP A 119 14.01 21.14 20.53
CA ASP A 119 14.28 22.52 20.08
C ASP A 119 13.03 23.22 19.52
N LEU A 120 12.20 22.51 18.76
CA LEU A 120 10.90 22.99 18.27
C LEU A 120 9.92 23.27 19.39
N ARG A 121 9.86 22.41 20.42
CA ARG A 121 9.02 22.69 21.61
C ARG A 121 9.50 23.94 22.34
N VAL A 122 10.82 24.11 22.48
CA VAL A 122 11.41 25.31 23.11
C VAL A 122 11.09 26.56 22.27
N LYS A 123 11.29 26.52 20.95
CA LYS A 123 10.99 27.61 20.02
C LYS A 123 9.50 27.98 20.03
N LEU A 124 8.60 27.00 19.95
CA LEU A 124 7.16 27.24 20.04
C LEU A 124 6.78 27.86 21.39
N THR A 125 7.34 27.37 22.50
CA THR A 125 7.07 27.93 23.83
C THR A 125 7.53 29.39 23.93
N ASN A 126 8.71 29.71 23.40
CA ASN A 126 9.22 31.09 23.34
C ASN A 126 8.32 32.00 22.49
N ILE A 127 7.86 31.52 21.33
CA ILE A 127 6.92 32.25 20.49
C ILE A 127 5.61 32.52 21.24
N PHE A 128 5.03 31.51 21.90
CA PHE A 128 3.82 31.69 22.69
C PHE A 128 3.97 32.67 23.85
N GLN A 129 5.16 32.83 24.41
CA GLN A 129 5.42 33.86 25.42
C GLN A 129 5.44 35.28 24.81
N ARG A 130 5.93 35.43 23.56
CA ARG A 130 6.00 36.71 22.84
C ARG A 130 4.66 37.17 22.26
N LEU A 131 3.71 36.25 22.07
CA LEU A 131 2.37 36.58 21.58
C LEU A 131 1.56 37.42 22.59
N ASN A 132 0.98 38.52 22.13
CA ASN A 132 0.02 39.32 22.90
C ASN A 132 -1.27 38.49 23.17
N PRO A 133 -1.98 38.69 24.30
CA PRO A 133 -3.30 38.13 24.56
C PRO A 133 -4.27 38.07 23.37
N GLN A 134 -4.28 39.07 22.48
CA GLN A 134 -5.14 39.04 21.29
C GLN A 134 -4.67 38.04 20.23
N GLN A 135 -3.36 37.93 20.00
CA GLN A 135 -2.76 36.97 19.07
C GLN A 135 -2.96 35.52 19.54
N LYS A 136 -2.88 35.29 20.85
CA LYS A 136 -3.17 33.97 21.45
C LYS A 136 -4.60 33.50 21.15
N LYS A 137 -5.57 34.42 21.23
CA LYS A 137 -6.97 34.12 20.91
C LYS A 137 -7.17 33.81 19.42
N VAL A 138 -6.48 34.53 18.53
CA VAL A 138 -6.49 34.25 17.08
C VAL A 138 -5.84 32.90 16.78
N PHE A 139 -4.69 32.60 17.41
CA PHE A 139 -4.01 31.30 17.27
C PHE A 139 -4.91 30.13 17.73
N GLN A 140 -5.54 30.26 18.90
CA GLN A 140 -6.47 29.25 19.40
C GLN A 140 -7.66 29.05 18.45
N ALA A 141 -8.22 30.13 17.89
CA ALA A 141 -9.29 30.02 16.91
C ALA A 141 -8.86 29.26 15.65
N LEU A 142 -7.63 29.52 15.16
CA LEU A 142 -7.05 28.78 14.04
C LEU A 142 -6.83 27.29 14.38
N GLN A 143 -6.38 26.99 15.59
CA GLN A 143 -6.16 25.61 16.06
C GLN A 143 -7.47 24.82 16.19
N ASP A 144 -8.55 25.47 16.61
CA ASP A 144 -9.87 24.85 16.79
C ASP A 144 -10.58 24.56 15.45
N GLY A 145 -9.97 24.89 14.31
CA GLY A 145 -10.49 24.60 12.96
C GLY A 145 -11.23 25.75 12.28
N ASP A 146 -11.23 26.97 12.85
CA ASP A 146 -11.79 28.16 12.19
C ASP A 146 -10.83 28.68 11.10
N LEU A 147 -10.78 28.01 9.95
CA LEU A 147 -9.86 28.35 8.85
C LEU A 147 -10.17 29.70 8.17
N SER A 148 -11.34 30.29 8.43
CA SER A 148 -11.76 31.55 7.81
C SER A 148 -11.62 32.74 8.75
N VAL A 149 -10.96 33.81 8.26
CA VAL A 149 -10.88 35.11 8.95
C VAL A 149 -12.26 35.65 9.33
N THR A 150 -13.28 35.34 8.55
CA THR A 150 -14.67 35.71 8.84
C THR A 150 -15.21 35.01 10.08
N ALA A 151 -14.94 33.71 10.24
CA ALA A 151 -15.36 32.94 11.41
C ALA A 151 -14.65 33.43 12.68
N ILE A 152 -13.34 33.67 12.59
CA ILE A 152 -12.53 34.21 13.69
C ILE A 152 -13.01 35.61 14.11
N SER A 153 -13.32 36.49 13.14
CA SER A 153 -13.83 37.83 13.39
C SER A 153 -15.16 37.82 14.17
N VAL A 154 -16.08 36.93 13.80
CA VAL A 154 -17.37 36.75 14.48
C VAL A 154 -17.17 36.20 15.90
N ARG A 155 -16.35 35.16 16.05
CA ARG A 155 -16.07 34.50 17.33
C ARG A 155 -15.37 35.43 18.33
N LEU A 156 -14.36 36.16 17.89
CA LEU A 156 -13.59 37.05 18.75
C LEU A 156 -14.23 38.44 18.91
N LYS A 157 -15.31 38.74 18.17
CA LYS A 157 -15.96 40.06 18.10
C LYS A 157 -14.98 41.18 17.75
N VAL A 158 -14.07 40.92 16.82
CA VAL A 158 -13.05 41.88 16.37
C VAL A 158 -13.19 42.07 14.86
N HIS A 159 -12.91 43.28 14.38
CA HIS A 159 -12.98 43.59 12.95
C HIS A 159 -12.02 42.70 12.13
N ARG A 160 -12.45 42.27 10.93
CA ARG A 160 -11.66 41.39 10.04
C ARG A 160 -10.27 41.93 9.74
N ALA A 161 -10.14 43.25 9.59
CA ALA A 161 -8.84 43.91 9.38
C ALA A 161 -7.87 43.68 10.54
N THR A 162 -8.35 43.68 11.78
CA THR A 162 -7.53 43.39 12.96
C THR A 162 -7.06 41.94 12.96
N VAL A 163 -7.94 40.99 12.58
CA VAL A 163 -7.56 39.58 12.47
C VAL A 163 -6.48 39.38 11.40
N HIS A 164 -6.61 40.02 10.22
CA HIS A 164 -5.58 39.98 9.19
C HIS A 164 -4.24 40.56 9.67
N ASN A 165 -4.26 41.69 10.37
CA ASN A 165 -3.07 42.32 10.91
C ASN A 165 -2.38 41.44 11.96
N GLU A 166 -3.14 40.80 12.84
CA GLU A 166 -2.57 39.89 13.84
C GLU A 166 -2.02 38.61 13.23
N ILE A 167 -2.67 38.03 12.21
CA ILE A 167 -2.12 36.89 11.45
C ILE A 167 -0.79 37.28 10.78
N LYS A 168 -0.72 38.47 10.18
CA LYS A 168 0.51 38.97 9.55
C LYS A 168 1.64 39.14 10.58
N ARG A 169 1.34 39.77 11.73
CA ARG A 169 2.31 39.94 12.84
C ARG A 169 2.77 38.60 13.40
N MET A 170 1.87 37.64 13.55
CA MET A 170 2.23 36.28 13.97
C MET A 170 3.17 35.62 12.96
N ARG A 171 2.90 35.74 11.66
CA ARG A 171 3.78 35.22 10.61
C ARG A 171 5.19 35.81 10.69
N GLU A 172 5.32 37.11 10.89
CA GLU A 172 6.62 37.79 11.07
C GLU A 172 7.39 37.23 12.29
N ILE A 173 6.71 36.95 13.40
CA ILE A 173 7.32 36.37 14.61
C ILE A 173 7.83 34.94 14.33
N PHE A 174 7.01 34.10 13.69
CA PHE A 174 7.40 32.73 13.36
C PHE A 174 8.53 32.68 12.31
N GLU A 175 8.54 33.60 11.35
CA GLU A 175 9.62 33.73 10.37
C GLU A 175 10.95 34.13 11.03
N SER A 176 10.93 35.01 12.04
CA SER A 176 12.14 35.41 12.77
C SER A 176 12.81 34.27 13.55
N GLU A 177 12.05 33.21 13.85
CA GLU A 177 12.52 32.02 14.58
C GLU A 177 12.77 30.82 13.64
N GLY A 178 12.70 31.03 12.32
CA GLY A 178 12.93 29.99 11.31
C GLY A 178 11.82 28.95 11.17
N LEU A 179 10.60 29.23 11.68
CA LEU A 179 9.46 28.30 11.66
C LEU A 179 8.47 28.56 10.52
N ARG A 180 8.94 29.15 9.42
CA ARG A 180 8.11 29.47 8.25
C ARG A 180 7.42 28.24 7.66
N GLU A 181 8.08 27.09 7.71
CA GLU A 181 7.61 25.81 7.17
C GLU A 181 6.47 25.18 8.00
N TYR A 182 6.21 25.68 9.21
CA TYR A 182 5.21 25.14 10.14
C TYR A 182 3.94 26.00 10.21
N LEU A 183 3.84 27.05 9.40
CA LEU A 183 2.63 27.86 9.26
C LEU A 183 1.85 27.46 8.00
N PRO A 184 0.52 27.29 8.08
CA PRO A 184 -0.33 27.05 6.91
C PRO A 184 -0.43 28.26 5.97
#